data_AF-A0A6P6I2G2-F1
#
_entry.id   AF-A0A6P6I2G2-F1
#
_cell.length_a   1.000
_cell.length_b   1.000
_cell.length_c   1.000
_cell.angle_alpha   90.00
_cell.angle_beta   90.00
_cell.angle_gamma   90.00
#
_symmetry.space_group_name_H-M   'P 1'
#
loop_
_entity.id
_entity.type
_entity.pdbx_description
1 polymer ?
#
loop_
_entity_poly.entity_id
_entity_poly.type
_entity_poly.pdbx_seq_one_letter_code
_entity_poly.pdbx_strand_id
1 'polypeptide(L)'
;MLLEPNQWQLRAAHGAASPRRRAPNLSAVAHDMAKKPPPAPQQPPPPACSTRSSTRRGPQNAAGHRGGKSAAAAAAVCPRFRSSAGRAGALNFLFFISRRGGGFAFNTGRCVHHVLEEVQQVRRGHQDFSRQREELGQGLQGVEQKVLSLQATFGTFESILRSSQHKQDLTEKAVKQGESEINRISEVLQKLQNEILKDLSDGIHVVKDARERDFTSLENTVEERLTELTKSINDNIAIFTDVQKRSQKEINDVKAKVASLENSEGYKQDLKALKEVVKEIQSSVKSREKDIEALRSTLQTLESDVYTEVKELVSLKQEQQKFQEAANSEHLTLQALTEKVLQSEEATSRLPEEIRRLKEELRHLETEALRPEEGVYKNSDALEALQEKSQGLDSRLQTVEDRVDAVQTASARHSESLEALLAKSEEQERRLAALQERVASLGPSEDDAGGLASTVRSLGEAQLSLYGDVEELKRSMGELPSTVEALQKVQEQVHTLLGRDPARAAPLPPQDFLDRLSSLDNLKASVSQVESDLRMLRTAVDSLVAYSVKIETNENNLESARGLLDDLRNDLDRLFVKVEKIHEKV
;
A
#
# COMPACT_ATOMS: atom_id res chain seq x y z
N MET A 1 -60.95 14.66 -18.75
CA MET A 1 -60.14 15.81 -19.20
C MET A 1 -58.99 16.00 -18.22
N LEU A 2 -57.73 15.76 -18.54
CA LEU A 2 -57.09 15.24 -19.76
C LEU A 2 -55.66 14.83 -19.35
N LEU A 3 -55.21 13.57 -19.33
CA LEU A 3 -55.87 12.27 -19.14
C LEU A 3 -54.75 11.32 -18.61
N GLU A 4 -54.90 10.82 -17.38
CA GLU A 4 -54.54 9.43 -17.01
C GLU A 4 -55.19 8.46 -18.04
N PRO A 5 -54.68 7.24 -18.30
CA PRO A 5 -54.99 6.16 -17.35
C PRO A 5 -54.01 4.96 -17.28
N ASN A 6 -53.85 4.46 -16.04
CA ASN A 6 -54.12 3.08 -15.58
C ASN A 6 -53.47 1.88 -16.30
N GLN A 7 -52.66 1.06 -15.62
CA GLN A 7 -53.03 0.09 -14.58
C GLN A 7 -53.50 -1.31 -15.10
N TRP A 8 -52.66 -2.31 -14.80
CA TRP A 8 -52.89 -3.74 -14.46
C TRP A 8 -53.49 -4.73 -15.48
N GLN A 9 -52.82 -5.88 -15.62
CA GLN A 9 -53.36 -7.25 -15.35
C GLN A 9 -52.26 -8.30 -15.61
N LEU A 10 -51.76 -9.07 -14.62
CA LEU A 10 -52.31 -10.26 -13.93
C LEU A 10 -52.19 -11.60 -14.69
N ARG A 11 -51.66 -12.59 -13.95
CA ARG A 11 -51.66 -14.07 -14.11
C ARG A 11 -50.52 -14.68 -14.95
N ALA A 12 -49.57 -15.42 -14.36
CA ALA A 12 -49.64 -16.71 -13.63
C ALA A 12 -49.64 -17.95 -14.54
N ALA A 13 -48.53 -18.70 -14.50
CA ALA A 13 -48.43 -20.17 -14.72
C ALA A 13 -47.03 -20.60 -14.22
N HIS A 14 -46.91 -21.40 -13.14
CA HIS A 14 -46.80 -22.87 -13.14
C HIS A 14 -45.79 -23.40 -14.18
N GLY A 15 -44.76 -24.19 -13.87
CA GLY A 15 -44.34 -24.92 -12.68
C GLY A 15 -43.21 -25.90 -13.05
N ALA A 16 -42.74 -26.67 -12.05
CA ALA A 16 -41.83 -27.83 -12.13
C ALA A 16 -40.35 -27.53 -12.49
N ALA A 17 -39.33 -28.19 -11.96
CA ALA A 17 -39.12 -29.06 -10.82
C ALA A 17 -37.58 -29.15 -10.63
N SER A 18 -37.13 -29.30 -9.37
CA SER A 18 -35.82 -29.71 -8.81
C SER A 18 -34.79 -30.43 -9.72
N PRO A 19 -33.46 -30.49 -9.37
CA PRO A 19 -32.95 -30.57 -7.99
C PRO A 19 -31.64 -29.86 -7.61
N ARG A 20 -31.56 -29.59 -6.29
CA ARG A 20 -30.39 -29.65 -5.38
C ARG A 20 -29.04 -30.07 -5.99
N ARG A 21 -28.06 -29.17 -5.85
CA ARG A 21 -26.72 -29.53 -5.34
C ARG A 21 -26.36 -28.65 -4.15
N ARG A 22 -26.01 -29.32 -3.05
CA ARG A 22 -25.46 -28.74 -1.82
C ARG A 22 -24.10 -28.11 -2.12
N ALA A 23 -23.90 -26.87 -1.70
CA ALA A 23 -22.61 -26.34 -1.27
C ALA A 23 -22.83 -25.74 0.13
N PRO A 24 -21.97 -26.03 1.12
CA PRO A 24 -22.14 -25.51 2.47
C PRO A 24 -21.72 -24.04 2.55
N ASN A 25 -22.59 -23.24 3.18
CA ASN A 25 -22.32 -21.88 3.64
C ASN A 25 -21.16 -21.88 4.65
N LEU A 26 -20.15 -21.04 4.40
CA LEU A 26 -19.32 -20.46 5.45
C LEU A 26 -20.01 -19.16 5.89
N SER A 27 -20.82 -19.26 6.94
CA SER A 27 -21.37 -18.09 7.63
C SER A 27 -20.55 -17.80 8.89
N ALA A 28 -20.06 -16.57 8.95
CA ALA A 28 -20.14 -15.68 10.10
C ALA A 28 -19.61 -16.20 11.45
N VAL A 29 -18.38 -15.81 11.77
CA VAL A 29 -18.05 -15.32 13.12
C VAL A 29 -17.17 -14.09 12.96
N ALA A 30 -17.80 -12.93 12.77
CA ALA A 30 -17.20 -11.64 13.07
C ALA A 30 -17.72 -11.24 14.44
N HIS A 31 -16.93 -11.50 15.49
CA HIS A 31 -17.15 -10.91 16.81
C HIS A 31 -16.01 -9.94 17.10
N ASP A 32 -16.31 -8.67 16.86
CA ASP A 32 -16.29 -7.62 17.87
C ASP A 32 -15.25 -7.78 19.01
N MET A 33 -14.10 -7.12 18.85
CA MET A 33 -13.15 -6.82 19.93
C MET A 33 -12.63 -5.38 19.75
N ALA A 34 -13.53 -4.40 19.79
CA ALA A 34 -13.17 -3.03 20.12
C ALA A 34 -12.92 -2.91 21.65
N LYS A 35 -11.75 -3.37 22.12
CA LYS A 35 -11.29 -3.09 23.49
C LYS A 35 -10.52 -1.77 23.52
N LYS A 36 -11.23 -0.76 24.02
CA LYS A 36 -10.82 0.47 24.72
C LYS A 36 -9.33 0.53 25.15
N PRO A 37 -8.62 1.65 24.94
CA PRO A 37 -7.23 1.80 25.37
C PRO A 37 -7.11 1.83 26.91
N PRO A 38 -5.98 1.36 27.49
CA PRO A 38 -5.77 1.36 28.93
C PRO A 38 -5.57 2.80 29.46
N PRO A 39 -6.03 3.12 30.68
CA PRO A 39 -5.78 4.43 31.29
C PRO A 39 -4.32 4.53 31.75
N ALA A 40 -3.77 5.75 31.65
CA ALA A 40 -2.43 6.09 32.11
C ALA A 40 -2.23 5.82 33.62
N PRO A 41 -0.98 5.58 34.08
CA PRO A 41 -0.69 5.40 35.51
C PRO A 41 -1.04 6.67 36.29
N GLN A 42 -2.00 6.56 37.21
CA GLN A 42 -2.31 7.61 38.17
C GLN A 42 -1.19 7.71 39.20
N GLN A 43 -0.53 8.87 39.27
CA GLN A 43 0.31 9.26 40.41
C GLN A 43 -0.55 9.39 41.67
N PRO A 44 -0.05 8.98 42.86
CA PRO A 44 -0.73 9.28 44.11
C PRO A 44 -0.67 10.79 44.42
N PRO A 45 -1.73 11.38 45.00
CA PRO A 45 -1.81 12.82 45.24
C PRO A 45 -0.94 13.25 46.43
N PRO A 46 -0.46 14.51 46.45
CA PRO A 46 0.30 15.05 47.58
C PRO A 46 -0.65 15.40 48.74
N PRO A 47 -0.28 15.17 50.01
CA PRO A 47 -1.00 15.77 51.11
C PRO A 47 -0.60 17.25 51.23
N ALA A 48 -1.54 18.15 50.92
CA ALA A 48 -1.42 19.56 51.26
C ALA A 48 -2.18 19.88 52.57
N CYS A 49 -1.47 20.57 53.44
CA CYS A 49 -1.79 21.04 54.78
C CYS A 49 -3.09 21.85 54.94
N SER A 50 -3.59 21.87 56.18
CA SER A 50 -3.96 23.13 56.86
C SER A 50 -3.47 23.09 58.32
N THR A 51 -2.39 23.79 58.67
CA THR A 51 -2.30 25.18 59.21
C THR A 51 -3.04 25.47 60.51
N ARG A 52 -2.24 25.58 61.60
CA ARG A 52 -2.24 26.75 62.50
C ARG A 52 -0.84 26.86 63.13
N SER A 53 -0.02 27.75 62.57
CA SER A 53 0.38 29.06 63.14
C SER A 53 1.48 28.93 64.20
N SER A 54 2.62 29.61 64.16
CA SER A 54 3.17 30.62 63.26
C SER A 54 4.55 31.00 63.83
N THR A 55 5.58 31.05 62.97
CA THR A 55 6.65 32.09 62.93
C THR A 55 7.48 32.31 64.23
N ARG A 56 8.81 32.30 64.23
CA ARG A 56 9.65 33.26 63.50
C ARG A 56 11.16 32.97 63.67
N ARG A 57 11.86 33.07 62.53
CA ARG A 57 13.28 33.43 62.28
C ARG A 57 14.10 33.98 63.47
N GLY A 58 15.38 33.59 63.53
CA GLY A 58 16.46 34.38 64.15
C GLY A 58 16.69 35.74 63.43
N PRO A 59 17.85 36.42 63.54
CA PRO A 59 19.17 35.87 63.89
C PRO A 59 20.13 36.89 64.60
N GLN A 60 21.43 36.52 64.64
CA GLN A 60 22.63 37.39 64.60
C GLN A 60 23.12 38.18 65.83
N ASN A 61 24.38 37.84 66.17
CA ASN A 61 25.53 38.71 66.41
C ASN A 61 25.48 39.74 67.55
N ALA A 62 26.42 39.66 68.49
CA ALA A 62 27.73 40.33 68.38
C ALA A 62 28.47 40.39 69.73
N ALA A 63 29.79 40.27 69.60
CA ALA A 63 30.88 40.76 70.43
C ALA A 63 30.58 41.63 71.66
N GLY A 64 31.40 41.48 72.71
CA GLY A 64 31.45 42.52 73.73
C GLY A 64 32.30 42.21 74.95
N HIS A 65 33.60 42.45 74.82
CA HIS A 65 34.63 42.58 75.84
C HIS A 65 34.26 43.11 77.25
N ARG A 66 35.15 42.69 78.16
CA ARG A 66 35.86 43.48 79.21
C ARG A 66 35.24 43.60 80.60
N GLY A 67 36.05 43.11 81.55
CA GLY A 67 36.51 43.87 82.71
C GLY A 67 35.61 43.71 83.93
N GLY A 68 36.11 43.41 85.12
CA GLY A 68 37.48 43.34 85.60
C GLY A 68 37.51 43.71 87.08
N LYS A 69 38.68 43.46 87.70
CA LYS A 69 39.18 44.03 88.97
C LYS A 69 38.56 43.44 90.24
N SER A 70 39.27 43.18 91.33
CA SER A 70 40.69 43.22 91.72
C SER A 70 40.71 42.59 93.13
N ALA A 71 41.63 41.67 93.47
CA ALA A 71 42.85 41.94 94.24
C ALA A 71 42.69 42.84 95.48
N ALA A 72 43.00 42.32 96.67
CA ALA A 72 44.22 42.64 97.43
C ALA A 72 44.09 42.34 98.94
N ALA A 73 45.07 41.58 99.43
CA ALA A 73 45.92 41.81 100.60
C ALA A 73 45.32 42.36 101.93
N ALA A 74 45.64 41.66 103.02
CA ALA A 74 46.62 42.08 104.04
C ALA A 74 46.19 41.80 105.48
N ALA A 75 47.09 41.08 106.15
CA ALA A 75 47.67 41.40 107.46
C ALA A 75 46.91 41.09 108.76
N ALA A 76 47.62 40.26 109.54
CA ALA A 76 47.87 40.39 110.98
C ALA A 76 46.67 40.08 111.90
N VAL A 77 46.81 39.32 112.98
CA VAL A 77 47.77 39.45 114.08
C VAL A 77 47.79 38.12 114.85
N CYS A 78 48.98 37.55 115.09
CA CYS A 78 49.24 36.69 116.25
C CYS A 78 49.42 37.61 117.48
N PRO A 79 49.17 37.17 118.72
CA PRO A 79 50.23 36.42 119.41
C PRO A 79 49.71 35.13 120.09
N ARG A 80 50.46 34.02 120.17
CA ARG A 80 51.81 33.75 120.70
C ARG A 80 51.79 33.42 122.20
N PHE A 81 52.58 32.39 122.53
CA PHE A 81 53.24 32.11 123.82
C PHE A 81 52.40 31.41 124.91
N ARG A 82 52.93 30.47 125.72
CA ARG A 82 54.29 29.91 125.88
C ARG A 82 54.20 28.61 126.69
N SER A 83 54.89 27.60 126.19
CA SER A 83 55.69 26.57 126.89
C SER A 83 56.06 26.78 128.38
N SER A 84 56.11 25.69 129.15
CA SER A 84 57.28 25.21 129.95
C SER A 84 56.84 24.02 130.82
N ALA A 85 57.37 22.81 130.63
CA ALA A 85 58.64 22.28 131.16
C ALA A 85 58.58 21.90 132.66
N GLY A 86 58.74 20.60 132.93
CA GLY A 86 59.86 20.05 133.69
C GLY A 86 60.01 20.34 135.20
N ARG A 87 60.17 19.22 135.92
CA ARG A 87 61.05 18.96 137.09
C ARG A 87 60.59 19.28 138.52
N ALA A 88 60.65 18.20 139.30
CA ALA A 88 61.37 18.02 140.58
C ALA A 88 60.86 18.71 141.86
N GLY A 89 60.84 17.94 142.95
CA GLY A 89 60.77 18.45 144.32
C GLY A 89 60.56 17.34 145.34
N ALA A 90 61.61 17.01 146.09
CA ALA A 90 61.68 15.96 147.09
C ALA A 90 61.63 16.52 148.52
N LEU A 91 61.43 15.61 149.49
CA LEU A 91 61.93 15.58 150.89
C LEU A 91 61.18 16.30 152.05
N ASN A 92 60.82 15.46 153.03
CA ASN A 92 61.10 15.47 154.49
C ASN A 92 60.80 16.70 155.37
N PHE A 93 60.24 16.46 156.57
CA PHE A 93 60.97 16.60 157.86
C PHE A 93 60.14 16.15 159.09
N LEU A 94 60.75 15.33 159.96
CA LEU A 94 60.38 15.02 161.36
C LEU A 94 61.09 16.01 162.30
N PHE A 95 60.54 16.30 163.49
CA PHE A 95 61.38 16.66 164.64
C PHE A 95 60.78 16.29 166.01
N PHE A 96 61.67 15.82 166.88
CA PHE A 96 61.51 15.30 168.24
C PHE A 96 61.93 16.37 169.26
N ILE A 97 61.58 16.23 170.55
CA ILE A 97 62.50 16.27 171.72
C ILE A 97 61.70 16.17 173.05
N SER A 98 62.24 15.35 173.95
CA SER A 98 61.77 15.01 175.31
C SER A 98 62.37 15.94 176.39
N ARG A 99 61.89 15.85 177.66
CA ARG A 99 62.62 15.18 178.79
C ARG A 99 62.43 15.76 180.23
N ARG A 100 62.38 14.80 181.20
CA ARG A 100 62.76 14.78 182.66
C ARG A 100 61.77 15.37 183.69
N GLY A 101 61.49 14.76 184.86
CA GLY A 101 62.17 13.75 185.72
C GLY A 101 62.54 14.43 187.06
N GLY A 102 61.96 14.13 188.23
CA GLY A 102 62.25 13.02 189.15
C GLY A 102 62.71 13.58 190.51
N GLY A 103 62.21 13.07 191.65
CA GLY A 103 62.44 13.60 193.01
C GLY A 103 63.09 12.63 194.02
N PHE A 104 63.08 13.05 195.31
CA PHE A 104 63.58 12.49 196.60
C PHE A 104 64.91 13.13 197.11
N ALA A 105 65.08 13.58 198.37
CA ALA A 105 64.30 13.43 199.62
C ALA A 105 64.66 14.50 200.70
N PHE A 106 63.84 14.50 201.78
CA PHE A 106 64.08 14.86 203.20
C PHE A 106 63.57 16.20 203.81
N ASN A 107 62.37 16.07 204.41
CA ASN A 107 61.93 16.40 205.78
C ASN A 107 61.61 17.83 206.30
N THR A 108 60.29 18.00 206.54
CA THR A 108 59.56 18.55 207.70
C THR A 108 59.84 19.97 208.21
N GLY A 109 58.88 20.86 207.92
CA GLY A 109 58.75 22.22 208.48
C GLY A 109 57.91 23.20 207.63
N ARG A 110 57.47 22.80 206.42
CA ARG A 110 57.06 23.74 205.36
C ARG A 110 55.58 23.65 204.90
N CYS A 111 54.66 23.22 205.77
CA CYS A 111 53.27 22.94 205.36
C CYS A 111 52.24 24.05 205.65
N VAL A 112 52.63 25.27 206.03
CA VAL A 112 51.65 26.37 206.23
C VAL A 112 51.84 27.55 205.26
N HIS A 113 52.97 27.64 204.55
CA HIS A 113 53.21 28.77 203.63
C HIS A 113 52.81 28.53 202.17
N HIS A 114 52.42 27.30 201.78
CA HIS A 114 52.17 26.95 200.37
C HIS A 114 50.75 27.25 199.86
N VAL A 115 49.77 27.43 200.75
CA VAL A 115 48.36 27.63 200.34
C VAL A 115 48.05 29.08 199.94
N LEU A 116 48.89 30.05 200.32
CA LEU A 116 48.63 31.46 200.00
C LEU A 116 49.13 31.89 198.61
N GLU A 117 50.02 31.10 197.99
CA GLU A 117 50.63 31.42 196.69
C GLU A 117 49.75 30.97 195.49
N GLU A 118 48.95 29.91 195.65
CA GLU A 118 48.11 29.38 194.56
C GLU A 118 46.93 30.29 194.18
N VAL A 119 46.42 31.14 195.07
CA VAL A 119 45.27 32.01 194.77
C VAL A 119 45.64 33.18 193.84
N GLN A 120 46.90 33.62 193.81
CA GLN A 120 47.33 34.71 192.92
C GLN A 120 47.64 34.26 191.49
N GLN A 121 47.89 32.96 191.25
CA GLN A 121 48.19 32.45 189.90
C GLN A 121 46.93 32.16 189.07
N VAL A 122 45.80 31.82 189.69
CA VAL A 122 44.51 31.59 189.01
C VAL A 122 43.95 32.88 188.38
N ARG A 123 44.23 34.06 188.96
CA ARG A 123 43.64 35.32 188.49
C ARG A 123 44.23 35.85 187.18
N ARG A 124 45.47 35.48 186.82
CA ARG A 124 46.09 35.88 185.54
C ARG A 124 45.60 35.03 184.35
N GLY A 125 45.31 33.75 184.55
CA GLY A 125 44.85 32.85 183.48
C GLY A 125 43.48 33.19 182.89
N HIS A 126 42.62 33.93 183.59
CA HIS A 126 41.28 34.24 183.11
C HIS A 126 41.23 35.38 182.07
N GLN A 127 42.24 36.27 182.03
CA GLN A 127 42.28 37.38 181.09
C GLN A 127 42.70 36.96 179.66
N ASP A 128 43.61 35.99 179.52
CA ASP A 128 44.07 35.50 178.21
C ASP A 128 42.99 34.70 177.46
N PHE A 129 42.13 33.98 178.20
CA PHE A 129 41.05 33.17 177.63
C PHE A 129 39.96 34.02 176.96
N SER A 130 39.71 35.23 177.47
CA SER A 130 38.69 36.11 176.89
C SER A 130 39.12 36.70 175.54
N ARG A 131 40.42 37.00 175.36
CA ARG A 131 40.95 37.50 174.09
C ARG A 131 40.89 36.44 172.98
N GLN A 132 41.25 35.19 173.31
CA GLN A 132 41.12 34.08 172.37
C GLN A 132 39.68 33.87 171.88
N ARG A 133 38.69 34.09 172.74
CA ARG A 133 37.27 33.91 172.39
C ARG A 133 36.76 34.97 171.39
N GLU A 134 37.26 36.19 171.44
CA GLU A 134 36.83 37.27 170.54
C GLU A 134 37.46 37.15 169.14
N GLU A 135 38.74 36.75 169.08
CA GLU A 135 39.40 36.37 167.81
C GLU A 135 38.70 35.17 167.16
N LEU A 136 38.24 34.20 167.96
CA LEU A 136 37.44 33.07 167.48
C LEU A 136 36.06 33.52 166.95
N GLY A 137 35.44 34.51 167.60
CA GLY A 137 34.14 35.06 167.20
C GLY A 137 34.19 35.80 165.85
N GLN A 138 35.21 36.63 165.63
CA GLN A 138 35.42 37.28 164.33
C GLN A 138 35.82 36.28 163.23
N GLY A 139 36.63 35.28 163.58
CA GLY A 139 36.94 34.16 162.69
C GLY A 139 35.68 33.39 162.27
N LEU A 140 34.77 33.12 163.21
CA LEU A 140 33.53 32.40 162.95
C LEU A 140 32.59 33.18 162.03
N GLN A 141 32.45 34.49 162.23
CA GLN A 141 31.60 35.34 161.38
C GLN A 141 32.16 35.47 159.95
N GLY A 142 33.49 35.53 159.80
CA GLY A 142 34.14 35.49 158.49
C GLY A 142 33.96 34.15 157.76
N VAL A 143 33.88 33.04 158.50
CA VAL A 143 33.54 31.71 157.95
C VAL A 143 32.07 31.66 157.55
N GLU A 144 31.15 32.19 158.35
CA GLU A 144 29.72 32.23 158.03
C GLU A 144 29.45 33.02 156.74
N GLN A 145 30.08 34.17 156.55
CA GLN A 145 29.93 34.96 155.32
C GLN A 145 30.53 34.26 154.09
N LYS A 146 31.60 33.47 154.28
CA LYS A 146 32.14 32.58 153.24
C LYS A 146 31.19 31.44 152.93
N VAL A 147 30.52 30.85 153.92
CA VAL A 147 29.53 29.78 153.68
C VAL A 147 28.32 30.33 152.93
N LEU A 148 27.83 31.53 153.27
CA LEU A 148 26.72 32.15 152.56
C LEU A 148 27.08 32.56 151.13
N SER A 149 28.30 33.06 150.89
CA SER A 149 28.76 33.34 149.52
C SER A 149 29.02 32.06 148.73
N LEU A 150 29.51 31.00 149.39
CA LEU A 150 29.64 29.68 148.78
C LEU A 150 28.27 29.10 148.47
N GLN A 151 27.27 29.27 149.34
CA GLN A 151 25.90 28.82 149.13
C GLN A 151 25.23 29.59 147.99
N ALA A 152 25.44 30.91 147.89
CA ALA A 152 24.94 31.72 146.77
C ALA A 152 25.60 31.34 145.44
N THR A 153 26.92 31.08 145.45
CA THR A 153 27.63 30.60 144.26
C THR A 153 27.21 29.18 143.90
N PHE A 154 26.97 28.28 144.86
CA PHE A 154 26.39 26.95 144.63
C PHE A 154 24.98 27.03 144.06
N GLY A 155 24.10 27.90 144.58
CA GLY A 155 22.77 28.11 144.00
C GLY A 155 22.81 28.66 142.58
N THR A 156 23.78 29.53 142.28
CA THR A 156 24.04 30.03 140.92
C THR A 156 24.56 28.91 140.02
N PHE A 157 25.50 28.09 140.50
CA PHE A 157 25.99 26.92 139.78
C PHE A 157 24.89 25.89 139.54
N GLU A 158 24.02 25.62 140.51
CA GLU A 158 22.89 24.71 140.37
C GLU A 158 21.89 25.24 139.34
N SER A 159 21.62 26.55 139.32
CA SER A 159 20.77 27.18 138.31
C SER A 159 21.40 27.13 136.91
N ILE A 160 22.72 27.35 136.80
CA ILE A 160 23.45 27.23 135.53
C ILE A 160 23.47 25.77 135.08
N LEU A 161 23.65 24.82 135.99
CA LEU A 161 23.62 23.39 135.70
C LEU A 161 22.23 22.98 135.20
N ARG A 162 21.16 23.42 135.88
CA ARG A 162 19.77 23.15 135.49
C ARG A 162 19.42 23.82 134.15
N SER A 163 19.90 25.04 133.92
CA SER A 163 19.74 25.74 132.62
C SER A 163 20.53 25.06 131.50
N SER A 164 21.75 24.62 131.78
CA SER A 164 22.60 23.89 130.85
C SER A 164 22.02 22.53 130.52
N GLN A 165 21.47 21.82 131.51
CA GLN A 165 20.79 20.55 131.32
C GLN A 165 19.54 20.73 130.47
N HIS A 166 18.74 21.77 130.72
CA HIS A 166 17.59 22.07 129.86
C HIS A 166 17.99 22.46 128.43
N LYS A 167 19.07 23.24 128.25
CA LYS A 167 19.61 23.55 126.92
C LYS A 167 20.14 22.29 126.23
N GLN A 168 20.81 21.40 126.95
CA GLN A 168 21.28 20.12 126.46
C GLN A 168 20.11 19.25 125.99
N ASP A 169 19.04 19.15 126.77
CA ASP A 169 17.82 18.41 126.39
C ASP A 169 17.17 18.97 125.12
N LEU A 170 17.12 20.30 124.97
CA LEU A 170 16.59 20.94 123.76
C LEU A 170 17.47 20.64 122.54
N THR A 171 18.79 20.71 122.69
CA THR A 171 19.72 20.34 121.61
C THR A 171 19.64 18.86 121.28
N GLU A 172 19.48 17.98 122.27
CA GLU A 172 19.33 16.55 122.05
C GLU A 172 18.03 16.23 121.30
N LYS A 173 16.93 16.90 121.63
CA LYS A 173 15.66 16.76 120.89
C LYS A 173 15.79 17.25 119.45
N ALA A 174 16.44 18.39 119.22
CA ALA A 174 16.67 18.91 117.87
C ALA A 174 17.60 17.99 117.06
N VAL A 175 18.62 17.41 117.69
CA VAL A 175 19.51 16.43 117.05
C VAL A 175 18.75 15.14 116.73
N LYS A 176 17.96 14.58 117.65
CA LYS A 176 17.13 13.39 117.38
C LYS A 176 16.12 13.64 116.28
N GLN A 177 15.52 14.83 116.23
CA GLN A 177 14.65 15.23 115.13
C GLN A 177 15.45 15.33 113.82
N GLY A 178 16.62 15.97 113.83
CA GLY A 178 17.53 16.04 112.68
C GLY A 178 17.98 14.67 112.19
N GLU A 179 18.33 13.74 113.10
CA GLU A 179 18.65 12.35 112.78
C GLU A 179 17.44 11.64 112.16
N SER A 180 16.22 11.85 112.68
CA SER A 180 15.01 11.28 112.10
C SER A 180 14.69 11.83 110.70
N GLU A 181 14.94 13.13 110.46
CA GLU A 181 14.77 13.77 109.16
C GLU A 181 15.85 13.33 108.18
N ILE A 182 17.11 13.20 108.61
CA ILE A 182 18.21 12.65 107.80
C ILE A 182 17.92 11.20 107.45
N ASN A 183 17.43 10.39 108.39
CA ASN A 183 17.04 9.00 108.12
C ASN A 183 15.89 8.93 107.12
N ARG A 184 14.89 9.81 107.24
CA ARG A 184 13.78 9.92 106.28
C ARG A 184 14.26 10.36 104.90
N ILE A 185 15.15 11.34 104.82
CA ILE A 185 15.76 11.80 103.56
C ILE A 185 16.59 10.67 102.94
N SER A 186 17.38 9.97 103.74
CA SER A 186 18.16 8.81 103.30
C SER A 186 17.25 7.72 102.75
N GLU A 187 16.13 7.44 103.39
CA GLU A 187 15.14 6.47 102.92
C GLU A 187 14.50 6.92 101.60
N VAL A 188 14.13 8.20 101.46
CA VAL A 188 13.57 8.74 100.21
C VAL A 188 14.60 8.72 99.08
N LEU A 189 15.85 9.09 99.34
CA LEU A 189 16.92 9.02 98.34
C LEU A 189 17.22 7.58 97.92
N GLN A 190 17.22 6.64 98.86
CA GLN A 190 17.40 5.23 98.56
C GLN A 190 16.20 4.69 97.75
N LYS A 191 14.97 5.08 98.08
CA LYS A 191 13.78 4.75 97.29
C LYS A 191 13.84 5.33 95.89
N LEU A 192 14.20 6.61 95.76
CA LEU A 192 14.34 7.28 94.46
C LEU A 192 15.45 6.64 93.63
N GLN A 193 16.59 6.30 94.23
CA GLN A 193 17.66 5.59 93.53
C GLN A 193 17.20 4.23 93.05
N ASN A 194 16.49 3.47 93.89
CA ASN A 194 15.95 2.17 93.52
C ASN A 194 14.87 2.29 92.44
N GLU A 195 14.05 3.34 92.48
CA GLU A 195 13.02 3.62 91.46
C GLU A 195 13.65 4.03 90.14
N ILE A 196 14.67 4.91 90.14
CA ILE A 196 15.42 5.28 88.92
C ILE A 196 16.12 4.06 88.32
N LEU A 197 16.77 3.22 89.14
CA LEU A 197 17.41 2.00 88.65
C LEU A 197 16.38 1.02 88.08
N LYS A 198 15.22 0.90 88.73
CA LYS A 198 14.13 0.07 88.26
C LYS A 198 13.53 0.58 86.96
N ASP A 199 13.15 1.86 86.88
CA ASP A 199 12.59 2.48 85.68
C ASP A 199 13.58 2.45 84.51
N LEU A 200 14.87 2.67 84.79
CA LEU A 200 15.91 2.54 83.77
C LEU A 200 16.05 1.09 83.29
N SER A 201 16.03 0.11 84.20
CA SER A 201 16.06 -1.31 83.87
C SER A 201 14.83 -1.72 83.06
N ASP A 202 13.63 -1.33 83.48
CA ASP A 202 12.37 -1.60 82.82
C ASP A 202 12.35 -0.93 81.43
N GLY A 203 12.82 0.32 81.33
CA GLY A 203 12.96 1.04 80.06
C GLY A 203 13.95 0.36 79.10
N ILE A 204 15.10 -0.11 79.61
CA ILE A 204 16.08 -0.88 78.82
C ILE A 204 15.45 -2.19 78.34
N HIS A 205 14.71 -2.90 79.20
CA HIS A 205 14.00 -4.13 78.81
C HIS A 205 12.93 -3.87 77.76
N VAL A 206 12.09 -2.84 77.91
CA VAL A 206 11.06 -2.49 76.91
C VAL A 206 11.69 -2.15 75.56
N VAL A 207 12.78 -1.37 75.54
CA VAL A 207 13.50 -1.04 74.29
C VAL A 207 14.17 -2.28 73.70
N LYS A 208 14.74 -3.16 74.54
CA LYS A 208 15.32 -4.41 74.11
C LYS A 208 14.26 -5.31 73.47
N ASP A 209 13.13 -5.53 74.14
CA ASP A 209 12.03 -6.36 73.65
C ASP A 209 11.39 -5.76 72.38
N ALA A 210 11.30 -4.43 72.30
CA ALA A 210 10.86 -3.75 71.08
C ALA A 210 11.81 -3.98 69.93
N ARG A 211 13.13 -3.83 70.15
CA ARG A 211 14.14 -4.12 69.13
C ARG A 211 14.14 -5.58 68.73
N GLU A 212 14.06 -6.51 69.67
CA GLU A 212 14.01 -7.95 69.38
C GLU A 212 12.79 -8.27 68.51
N ARG A 213 11.61 -7.74 68.85
CA ARG A 213 10.41 -7.88 68.00
C ARG A 213 10.60 -7.27 66.60
N ASP A 214 11.18 -6.08 66.50
CA ASP A 214 11.41 -5.42 65.22
C ASP A 214 12.43 -6.18 64.38
N PHE A 215 13.49 -6.71 64.98
CA PHE A 215 14.48 -7.56 64.31
C PHE A 215 13.87 -8.88 63.83
N THR A 216 13.08 -9.56 64.67
CA THR A 216 12.38 -10.79 64.27
C THR A 216 11.37 -10.50 63.14
N SER A 217 10.64 -9.38 63.20
CA SER A 217 9.73 -8.98 62.12
C SER A 217 10.47 -8.68 60.82
N LEU A 218 11.63 -8.01 60.90
CA LEU A 218 12.46 -7.72 59.74
C LEU A 218 13.05 -9.00 59.16
N GLU A 219 13.56 -9.91 60.00
CA GLU A 219 14.08 -11.22 59.59
C GLU A 219 13.01 -12.01 58.86
N ASN A 220 11.81 -12.14 59.42
CA ASN A 220 10.68 -12.81 58.78
C ASN A 220 10.30 -12.17 57.44
N THR A 221 10.27 -10.83 57.38
CA THR A 221 9.94 -10.11 56.13
C THR A 221 11.02 -10.32 55.06
N VAL A 222 12.29 -10.30 55.45
CA VAL A 222 13.41 -10.53 54.53
C VAL A 222 13.43 -11.98 54.06
N GLU A 223 13.19 -12.95 54.96
CA GLU A 223 13.10 -14.37 54.61
C GLU A 223 11.92 -14.63 53.67
N GLU A 224 10.74 -14.07 53.95
CA GLU A 224 9.57 -14.16 53.06
C GLU A 224 9.88 -13.55 51.68
N ARG A 225 10.49 -12.37 51.62
CA ARG A 225 10.84 -11.73 50.34
C ARG A 225 11.91 -12.48 49.57
N LEU A 226 12.91 -13.03 50.24
CA LEU A 226 13.95 -13.83 49.60
C LEU A 226 13.40 -15.15 49.10
N THR A 227 12.53 -15.80 49.85
CA THR A 227 11.88 -17.05 49.43
C THR A 227 10.89 -16.80 48.28
N GLU A 228 10.10 -15.73 48.34
CA GLU A 228 9.21 -15.29 47.26
C GLU A 228 10.00 -14.96 45.99
N LEU A 229 11.07 -14.17 46.10
CA LEU A 229 11.94 -13.82 44.97
C LEU A 229 12.60 -15.08 44.38
N THR A 230 13.14 -15.96 45.22
CA THR A 230 13.76 -17.22 44.79
C THR A 230 12.75 -18.10 44.05
N LYS A 231 11.53 -18.21 44.58
CA LYS A 231 10.45 -18.96 43.95
C LYS A 231 10.05 -18.33 42.62
N SER A 232 9.87 -17.02 42.57
CA SER A 232 9.52 -16.28 41.35
C SER A 232 10.59 -16.41 40.26
N ILE A 233 11.88 -16.34 40.63
CA ILE A 233 12.99 -16.55 39.70
C ILE A 233 12.96 -17.99 39.15
N ASN A 234 12.76 -18.99 40.01
CA ASN A 234 12.67 -20.39 39.58
C ASN A 234 11.46 -20.62 38.65
N ASP A 235 10.30 -20.05 38.96
CA ASP A 235 9.10 -20.13 38.13
C ASP A 235 9.35 -19.47 36.75
N ASN A 236 10.00 -18.30 36.72
CA ASN A 236 10.36 -17.62 35.48
C ASN A 236 11.37 -18.42 34.65
N ILE A 237 12.36 -19.06 35.28
CA ILE A 237 13.32 -19.95 34.60
C ILE A 237 12.59 -21.14 33.98
N ALA A 238 11.61 -21.73 34.68
CA ALA A 238 10.81 -22.83 34.15
C ALA A 238 9.98 -22.39 32.93
N ILE A 239 9.28 -21.25 33.02
CA ILE A 239 8.52 -20.68 31.90
C ILE A 239 9.44 -20.39 30.70
N PHE A 240 10.59 -19.77 30.93
CA PHE A 240 11.56 -19.47 29.88
C PHE A 240 12.07 -20.75 29.19
N THR A 241 12.37 -21.78 29.97
CA THR A 241 12.80 -23.09 29.46
C THR A 241 11.72 -23.74 28.60
N ASP A 242 10.46 -23.65 29.00
CA ASP A 242 9.33 -24.20 28.22
C ASP A 242 9.07 -23.41 26.93
N VAL A 243 9.19 -22.07 26.98
CA VAL A 243 9.15 -21.23 25.78
C VAL A 243 10.28 -21.61 24.83
N GLN A 244 11.51 -21.75 25.33
CA GLN A 244 12.66 -22.15 24.51
C GLN A 244 12.46 -23.53 23.87
N LYS A 245 11.96 -24.52 24.60
CA LYS A 245 11.63 -25.85 24.06
C LYS A 245 10.55 -25.79 22.98
N ARG A 246 9.48 -25.02 23.22
CA ARG A 246 8.39 -24.84 22.25
C ARG A 246 8.89 -24.15 20.98
N SER A 247 9.64 -23.07 21.10
CA SER A 247 10.24 -22.36 19.97
C SER A 247 11.17 -23.28 19.17
N GLN A 248 12.00 -24.09 19.83
CA GLN A 248 12.87 -25.04 19.14
C GLN A 248 12.08 -26.11 18.36
N LYS A 249 10.97 -26.59 18.94
CA LYS A 249 10.07 -27.52 18.27
C LYS A 249 9.43 -26.87 17.04
N GLU A 250 8.89 -25.66 17.18
CA GLU A 250 8.27 -24.91 16.07
C GLU A 250 9.27 -24.63 14.95
N ILE A 251 10.52 -24.25 15.28
CA ILE A 251 11.59 -24.07 14.30
C ILE A 251 11.89 -25.36 13.54
N ASN A 252 11.95 -26.50 14.25
CA ASN A 252 12.20 -27.80 13.61
C ASN A 252 11.03 -28.22 12.71
N ASP A 253 9.79 -27.99 13.13
CA ASP A 253 8.59 -28.28 12.33
C ASP A 253 8.54 -27.41 11.06
N VAL A 254 8.84 -26.11 11.18
CA VAL A 254 8.96 -25.20 10.03
C VAL A 254 10.09 -25.64 9.11
N LYS A 255 11.26 -26.00 9.66
CA LYS A 255 12.39 -26.50 8.86
C LYS A 255 12.03 -27.77 8.08
N ALA A 256 11.30 -28.70 8.70
CA ALA A 256 10.82 -29.91 8.03
C ALA A 256 9.82 -29.58 6.90
N LYS A 257 8.88 -28.66 7.14
CA LYS A 257 7.95 -28.19 6.11
C LYS A 257 8.67 -27.50 4.95
N VAL A 258 9.63 -26.62 5.25
CA VAL A 258 10.45 -25.94 4.23
C VAL A 258 11.24 -26.97 3.42
N ALA A 259 11.88 -27.95 4.06
CA ALA A 259 12.57 -29.03 3.35
C ALA A 259 11.61 -29.86 2.48
N SER A 260 10.38 -30.12 2.93
CA SER A 260 9.37 -30.83 2.12
C SER A 260 8.91 -30.03 0.90
N LEU A 261 8.83 -28.70 1.02
CA LEU A 261 8.52 -27.80 -0.09
C LEU A 261 9.68 -27.68 -1.07
N GLU A 262 10.92 -27.59 -0.58
CA GLU A 262 12.11 -27.57 -1.43
C GLU A 262 12.27 -28.87 -2.22
N ASN A 263 11.92 -29.99 -1.61
CA ASN A 263 11.90 -31.31 -2.24
C ASN A 263 10.64 -31.58 -3.08
N SER A 264 9.76 -30.59 -3.30
CA SER A 264 8.62 -30.77 -4.21
C SER A 264 9.09 -30.73 -5.66
N GLU A 265 9.76 -31.80 -6.08
CA GLU A 265 10.19 -32.04 -7.45
C GLU A 265 8.98 -32.11 -8.42
N GLY A 266 7.78 -32.43 -7.89
CA GLY A 266 6.52 -32.44 -8.63
C GLY A 266 6.24 -31.12 -9.36
N TYR A 267 6.33 -29.96 -8.70
CA TYR A 267 6.07 -28.67 -9.36
C TYR A 267 7.08 -28.36 -10.47
N LYS A 268 8.35 -28.80 -10.34
CA LYS A 268 9.36 -28.63 -11.39
C LYS A 268 9.06 -29.54 -12.58
N GLN A 269 8.66 -30.78 -12.33
CA GLN A 269 8.26 -31.72 -13.36
C GLN A 269 7.00 -31.25 -14.10
N ASP A 270 6.00 -30.74 -13.38
CA ASP A 270 4.78 -30.16 -13.96
C ASP A 270 5.10 -28.93 -14.82
N LEU A 271 5.99 -28.04 -14.35
CA LEU A 271 6.46 -26.90 -15.15
C LEU A 271 7.18 -27.34 -16.43
N LYS A 272 7.99 -28.40 -16.35
CA LYS A 272 8.66 -28.97 -17.52
C LYS A 272 7.66 -29.59 -18.49
N ALA A 273 6.69 -30.35 -17.99
CA ALA A 273 5.62 -30.93 -18.80
C ALA A 273 4.79 -29.85 -19.48
N LEU A 274 4.38 -28.81 -18.74
CA LEU A 274 3.65 -27.67 -19.29
C LEU A 274 4.46 -26.94 -20.37
N LYS A 275 5.77 -26.78 -20.18
CA LYS A 275 6.65 -26.18 -21.19
C LYS A 275 6.69 -27.00 -22.48
N GLU A 276 6.71 -28.32 -22.40
CA GLU A 276 6.66 -29.18 -23.59
C GLU A 276 5.29 -29.13 -24.28
N VAL A 277 4.19 -29.14 -23.52
CA VAL A 277 2.83 -28.96 -24.07
C VAL A 277 2.70 -27.61 -24.78
N VAL A 278 3.25 -26.53 -24.22
CA VAL A 278 3.24 -25.21 -24.85
C VAL A 278 4.04 -25.20 -26.16
N LYS A 279 5.19 -25.89 -26.22
CA LYS A 279 5.95 -26.04 -27.47
C LYS A 279 5.18 -26.81 -28.54
N GLU A 280 4.49 -27.88 -28.15
CA GLU A 280 3.65 -28.68 -29.04
C GLU A 280 2.46 -27.87 -29.58
N ILE A 281 1.80 -27.09 -28.71
CA ILE A 281 0.75 -26.16 -29.15
C ILE A 281 1.33 -25.14 -30.12
N GLN A 282 2.49 -24.56 -29.83
CA GLN A 282 3.13 -23.57 -30.70
C GLN A 282 3.50 -24.15 -32.07
N SER A 283 4.00 -25.39 -32.13
CA SER A 283 4.31 -26.04 -33.42
C SER A 283 3.03 -26.37 -34.20
N SER A 284 1.97 -26.82 -33.52
CA SER A 284 0.65 -27.07 -34.12
C SER A 284 0.00 -25.79 -34.67
N VAL A 285 0.11 -24.67 -33.96
CA VAL A 285 -0.38 -23.37 -34.44
C VAL A 285 0.38 -22.95 -35.70
N LYS A 286 1.71 -23.08 -35.71
CA LYS A 286 2.53 -22.76 -36.90
C LYS A 286 2.22 -23.65 -38.09
N SER A 287 1.89 -24.93 -37.89
CA SER A 287 1.48 -25.79 -39.01
C SER A 287 0.12 -25.37 -39.56
N ARG A 288 -0.86 -25.11 -38.69
CA ARG A 288 -2.19 -24.62 -39.10
C ARG A 288 -2.13 -23.29 -39.83
N GLU A 289 -1.23 -22.39 -39.45
CA GLU A 289 -1.02 -21.12 -40.14
C GLU A 289 -0.53 -21.32 -41.58
N LYS A 290 0.35 -22.29 -41.82
CA LYS A 290 0.75 -22.70 -43.18
C LYS A 290 -0.41 -23.29 -43.97
N ASP A 291 -1.24 -24.13 -43.33
CA ASP A 291 -2.41 -24.72 -43.98
C ASP A 291 -3.43 -23.64 -44.37
N ILE A 292 -3.64 -22.62 -43.51
CA ILE A 292 -4.51 -21.47 -43.81
C ILE A 292 -3.96 -20.65 -44.98
N GLU A 293 -2.65 -20.43 -45.03
CA GLU A 293 -2.03 -19.69 -46.13
C GLU A 293 -2.10 -20.45 -47.46
N ALA A 294 -1.95 -21.78 -47.42
CA ALA A 294 -2.19 -22.62 -48.59
C ALA A 294 -3.67 -22.59 -49.02
N LEU A 295 -4.61 -22.62 -48.08
CA LEU A 295 -6.04 -22.47 -48.41
C LEU A 295 -6.34 -21.11 -49.03
N ARG A 296 -5.73 -20.02 -48.53
CA ARG A 296 -5.87 -18.69 -49.12
C ARG A 296 -5.35 -18.62 -50.54
N SER A 297 -4.18 -19.21 -50.83
CA SER A 297 -3.64 -19.22 -52.19
C SER A 297 -4.53 -20.04 -53.13
N THR A 298 -5.06 -21.18 -52.69
CA THR A 298 -6.02 -21.97 -53.49
C THR A 298 -7.32 -21.21 -53.74
N LEU A 299 -7.83 -20.47 -52.76
CA LEU A 299 -9.02 -19.65 -52.91
C LEU A 299 -8.78 -18.51 -53.92
N GLN A 300 -7.62 -17.87 -53.87
CA GLN A 300 -7.26 -16.81 -54.80
C GLN A 300 -7.13 -17.32 -56.24
N THR A 301 -6.55 -18.52 -56.43
CA THR A 301 -6.54 -19.18 -57.74
C THR A 301 -7.95 -19.48 -58.23
N LEU A 302 -8.79 -20.08 -57.38
CA LEU A 302 -10.17 -20.39 -57.74
C LEU A 302 -10.97 -19.13 -58.07
N GLU A 303 -10.77 -18.04 -57.33
CA GLU A 303 -11.40 -16.75 -57.62
C GLU A 303 -10.97 -16.22 -59.00
N SER A 304 -9.68 -16.29 -59.33
CA SER A 304 -9.15 -15.94 -60.66
C SER A 304 -9.79 -16.81 -61.75
N ASP A 305 -9.86 -18.12 -61.56
CA ASP A 305 -10.46 -19.06 -62.51
C ASP A 305 -11.93 -18.70 -62.77
N VAL A 306 -12.71 -18.46 -61.71
CA VAL A 306 -14.11 -18.01 -61.81
C VAL A 306 -14.23 -16.68 -62.57
N TYR A 307 -13.36 -15.70 -62.30
CA TYR A 307 -13.36 -14.44 -63.06
C TYR A 307 -13.08 -14.68 -64.55
N THR A 308 -12.16 -15.59 -64.90
CA THR A 308 -11.87 -15.94 -66.29
C THR A 308 -13.04 -16.66 -66.96
N GLU A 309 -13.63 -17.65 -66.30
CA GLU A 309 -14.80 -18.37 -66.80
C GLU A 309 -16.00 -17.44 -67.01
N VAL A 310 -16.24 -16.50 -66.09
CA VAL A 310 -17.31 -15.50 -66.25
C VAL A 310 -17.06 -14.61 -67.46
N LYS A 311 -15.80 -14.19 -67.71
CA LYS A 311 -15.44 -13.41 -68.89
C LYS A 311 -15.64 -14.19 -70.19
N GLU A 312 -15.27 -15.48 -70.19
CA GLU A 312 -15.49 -16.38 -71.32
C GLU A 312 -16.98 -16.60 -71.57
N LEU A 313 -17.79 -16.84 -70.53
CA LEU A 313 -19.24 -16.97 -70.64
C LEU A 313 -19.90 -15.71 -71.19
N VAL A 314 -19.45 -14.52 -70.77
CA VAL A 314 -19.93 -13.25 -71.35
C VAL A 314 -19.57 -13.14 -72.83
N SER A 315 -18.35 -13.54 -73.20
CA SER A 315 -17.90 -13.53 -74.60
C SER A 315 -18.70 -14.51 -75.45
N LEU A 316 -18.93 -15.73 -74.95
CA LEU A 316 -19.74 -16.75 -75.59
C LEU A 316 -21.20 -16.31 -75.73
N LYS A 317 -21.75 -15.62 -74.72
CA LYS A 317 -23.09 -15.04 -74.79
C LYS A 317 -23.19 -13.95 -75.87
N GLN A 318 -22.16 -13.12 -76.02
CA GLN A 318 -22.11 -12.13 -77.11
C GLN A 318 -22.01 -12.79 -78.48
N GLU A 319 -21.22 -13.86 -78.61
CA GLU A 319 -21.14 -14.66 -79.83
C GLU A 319 -22.48 -15.33 -80.16
N GLN A 320 -23.14 -15.91 -79.17
CA GLN A 320 -24.49 -16.46 -79.31
C GLN A 320 -25.48 -15.40 -79.80
N GLN A 321 -25.41 -14.18 -79.25
CA GLN A 321 -26.27 -13.08 -79.71
C GLN A 321 -25.99 -12.70 -81.17
N LYS A 322 -24.71 -12.59 -81.57
CA LYS A 322 -24.33 -12.33 -82.97
C LYS A 322 -24.81 -13.44 -83.90
N PHE A 323 -24.69 -14.70 -83.48
CA PHE A 323 -25.20 -15.83 -84.25
C PHE A 323 -26.72 -15.78 -84.40
N GLN A 324 -27.45 -15.41 -83.33
CA GLN A 324 -28.91 -15.24 -83.40
C GLN A 324 -29.31 -14.11 -84.37
N GLU A 325 -28.59 -12.98 -84.35
CA GLU A 325 -28.79 -11.88 -85.29
C GLU A 325 -28.51 -12.32 -86.74
N ALA A 326 -27.43 -13.06 -86.97
CA ALA A 326 -27.11 -13.66 -88.27
C ALA A 326 -28.21 -14.61 -88.74
N ALA A 327 -28.63 -15.56 -87.90
CA ALA A 327 -29.72 -16.50 -88.21
C ALA A 327 -31.05 -15.80 -88.52
N ASN A 328 -31.39 -14.73 -87.77
CA ASN A 328 -32.57 -13.92 -88.05
C ASN A 328 -32.46 -13.20 -89.40
N SER A 329 -31.29 -12.66 -89.73
CA SER A 329 -31.05 -12.01 -91.03
C SER A 329 -31.13 -12.99 -92.20
N GLU A 330 -30.56 -14.20 -92.06
CA GLU A 330 -30.72 -15.29 -93.03
C GLU A 330 -32.18 -15.70 -93.18
N HIS A 331 -32.95 -15.77 -92.08
CA HIS A 331 -34.37 -16.07 -92.17
C HIS A 331 -35.14 -15.02 -92.98
N LEU A 332 -34.82 -13.72 -92.78
CA LEU A 332 -35.41 -12.64 -93.56
C LEU A 332 -35.02 -12.70 -95.04
N THR A 333 -33.77 -13.04 -95.38
CA THR A 333 -33.33 -13.17 -96.78
C THR A 333 -33.98 -14.38 -97.46
N LEU A 334 -34.11 -15.51 -96.77
CA LEU A 334 -34.84 -16.69 -97.25
C LEU A 334 -36.33 -16.39 -97.47
N GLN A 335 -36.96 -15.63 -96.58
CA GLN A 335 -38.35 -15.19 -96.75
C GLN A 335 -38.47 -14.32 -98.01
N ALA A 336 -37.59 -13.32 -98.18
CA ALA A 336 -37.60 -12.46 -99.36
C ALA A 336 -37.33 -13.23 -100.67
N LEU A 337 -36.44 -14.23 -100.63
CA LEU A 337 -36.19 -15.12 -101.78
C LEU A 337 -37.43 -15.95 -102.11
N THR A 338 -38.10 -16.50 -101.10
CA THR A 338 -39.34 -17.27 -101.27
C THR A 338 -40.44 -16.41 -101.91
N GLU A 339 -40.60 -15.16 -101.45
CA GLU A 339 -41.54 -14.21 -102.03
C GLU A 339 -41.19 -13.88 -103.49
N LYS A 340 -39.90 -13.70 -103.82
CA LYS A 340 -39.45 -13.50 -105.21
C LYS A 340 -39.69 -14.72 -106.09
N VAL A 341 -39.48 -15.93 -105.57
CA VAL A 341 -39.79 -17.18 -106.29
C VAL A 341 -41.28 -17.23 -106.59
N LEU A 342 -42.15 -16.96 -105.60
CA LEU A 342 -43.60 -16.88 -105.80
C LEU A 342 -44.00 -15.82 -106.84
N GLN A 343 -43.41 -14.63 -106.80
CA GLN A 343 -43.65 -13.59 -107.82
C GLN A 343 -43.19 -14.03 -109.22
N SER A 344 -42.04 -14.70 -109.32
CA SER A 344 -41.54 -15.23 -110.59
C SER A 344 -42.39 -16.39 -111.12
N GLU A 345 -42.92 -17.22 -110.22
CA GLU A 345 -43.87 -18.29 -110.53
C GLU A 345 -45.19 -17.70 -111.03
N GLU A 346 -45.71 -16.65 -110.37
CA GLU A 346 -46.90 -15.93 -110.84
C GLU A 346 -46.67 -15.29 -112.22
N ALA A 347 -45.54 -14.62 -112.44
CA ALA A 347 -45.18 -14.06 -113.74
C ALA A 347 -45.07 -15.17 -114.82
N THR A 348 -44.49 -16.32 -114.48
CA THR A 348 -44.41 -17.49 -115.37
C THR A 348 -45.80 -18.06 -115.67
N SER A 349 -46.72 -18.05 -114.70
CA SER A 349 -48.10 -18.51 -114.89
C SER A 349 -48.93 -17.59 -115.79
N ARG A 350 -48.59 -16.30 -115.87
CA ARG A 350 -49.21 -15.30 -116.77
C ARG A 350 -48.64 -15.34 -118.19
N LEU A 351 -47.42 -15.83 -118.37
CA LEU A 351 -46.73 -15.92 -119.66
C LEU A 351 -47.54 -16.65 -120.76
N PRO A 352 -48.23 -17.80 -120.51
CA PRO A 352 -49.07 -18.45 -121.52
C PRO A 352 -50.23 -17.57 -121.99
N GLU A 353 -50.80 -16.76 -121.12
CA GLU A 353 -51.90 -15.85 -121.43
C GLU A 353 -51.42 -14.69 -122.27
N GLU A 354 -50.23 -14.16 -121.96
CA GLU A 354 -49.54 -13.16 -122.78
C GLU A 354 -49.15 -13.72 -124.14
N ILE A 355 -48.58 -14.94 -124.22
CA ILE A 355 -48.28 -15.64 -125.47
C ILE A 355 -49.56 -15.84 -126.31
N ARG A 356 -50.68 -16.20 -125.66
CA ARG A 356 -51.98 -16.34 -126.35
C ARG A 356 -52.43 -15.01 -126.94
N ARG A 357 -52.34 -13.91 -126.17
CA ARG A 357 -52.65 -12.55 -126.66
C ARG A 357 -51.74 -12.14 -127.80
N LEU A 358 -50.43 -12.32 -127.66
CA LEU A 358 -49.45 -11.97 -128.68
C LEU A 358 -49.68 -12.77 -129.97
N LYS A 359 -50.04 -14.06 -129.85
CA LYS A 359 -50.45 -14.89 -131.00
C LYS A 359 -51.73 -14.39 -131.65
N GLU A 360 -52.66 -13.84 -130.88
CA GLU A 360 -53.88 -13.20 -131.40
C GLU A 360 -53.58 -11.87 -132.08
N GLU A 361 -52.70 -11.04 -131.52
CA GLU A 361 -52.20 -9.79 -132.13
C GLU A 361 -51.40 -10.08 -133.40
N LEU A 362 -50.57 -11.13 -133.43
CA LEU A 362 -49.80 -11.51 -134.62
C LEU A 362 -50.72 -12.01 -135.73
N ARG A 363 -51.79 -12.75 -135.41
CA ARG A 363 -52.87 -13.04 -136.38
C ARG A 363 -53.54 -11.76 -136.86
N HIS A 364 -53.75 -10.77 -135.99
CA HIS A 364 -54.31 -9.47 -136.39
C HIS A 364 -53.36 -8.71 -137.32
N LEU A 365 -52.08 -8.63 -137.00
CA LEU A 365 -51.05 -8.00 -137.83
C LEU A 365 -50.85 -8.72 -139.16
N GLU A 366 -50.94 -10.05 -139.19
CA GLU A 366 -50.89 -10.84 -140.42
C GLU A 366 -52.12 -10.57 -141.28
N THR A 367 -53.32 -10.45 -140.69
CA THR A 367 -54.51 -9.97 -141.40
C THR A 367 -54.41 -8.51 -141.85
N GLU A 368 -53.66 -7.68 -141.12
CA GLU A 368 -53.44 -6.25 -141.42
C GLU A 368 -52.34 -6.04 -142.49
N ALA A 369 -51.33 -6.92 -142.53
CA ALA A 369 -50.27 -6.97 -143.53
C ALA A 369 -50.70 -7.61 -144.86
N LEU A 370 -51.74 -8.47 -144.86
CA LEU A 370 -52.41 -8.95 -146.08
C LEU A 370 -53.39 -7.95 -146.70
N ARG A 371 -53.44 -6.70 -146.21
CA ARG A 371 -54.17 -5.61 -146.85
C ARG A 371 -53.26 -4.89 -147.87
N PRO A 372 -53.63 -4.80 -149.16
CA PRO A 372 -52.76 -4.23 -150.19
C PRO A 372 -52.55 -2.71 -150.02
N GLU A 373 -51.27 -2.32 -150.07
CA GLU A 373 -50.64 -1.02 -150.37
C GLU A 373 -51.12 0.28 -149.67
N GLU A 374 -50.18 0.96 -148.99
CA GLU A 374 -49.50 2.20 -149.43
C GLU A 374 -48.81 2.89 -148.23
N GLY A 375 -47.55 3.30 -148.37
CA GLY A 375 -46.95 4.32 -147.50
C GLY A 375 -45.67 3.94 -146.74
N VAL A 376 -44.55 4.01 -147.46
CA VAL A 376 -43.22 4.36 -146.92
C VAL A 376 -43.36 5.60 -146.01
N TYR A 377 -42.50 5.71 -144.97
CA TYR A 377 -42.37 6.84 -144.00
C TYR A 377 -43.10 6.74 -142.65
N LYS A 378 -42.88 5.69 -141.82
CA LYS A 378 -43.13 5.73 -140.36
C LYS A 378 -42.17 4.92 -139.46
N ASN A 379 -41.00 4.53 -139.97
CA ASN A 379 -40.03 3.74 -139.20
C ASN A 379 -38.89 4.58 -138.60
N SER A 380 -38.96 5.92 -138.65
CA SER A 380 -37.93 6.80 -138.09
C SER A 380 -38.07 6.92 -136.57
N ASP A 381 -39.25 7.30 -136.08
CA ASP A 381 -39.47 7.61 -134.67
C ASP A 381 -39.32 6.38 -133.75
N ALA A 382 -39.73 5.20 -134.24
CA ALA A 382 -39.58 3.93 -133.50
C ALA A 382 -38.11 3.47 -133.42
N LEU A 383 -37.31 3.79 -134.44
CA LEU A 383 -35.91 3.40 -134.52
C LEU A 383 -35.03 4.41 -133.76
N GLU A 384 -35.41 5.70 -133.77
CA GLU A 384 -34.80 6.75 -132.96
C GLU A 384 -35.08 6.55 -131.46
N ALA A 385 -36.30 6.16 -131.08
CA ALA A 385 -36.64 5.81 -129.69
C ALA A 385 -35.93 4.51 -129.21
N LEU A 386 -35.64 3.58 -130.12
CA LEU A 386 -34.84 2.38 -129.81
C LEU A 386 -33.35 2.73 -129.68
N GLN A 387 -32.86 3.66 -130.49
CA GLN A 387 -31.48 4.15 -130.46
C GLN A 387 -31.19 5.01 -129.22
N GLU A 388 -32.12 5.88 -128.79
CA GLU A 388 -32.02 6.59 -127.50
C GLU A 388 -32.00 5.62 -126.32
N LYS A 389 -32.80 4.55 -126.37
CA LYS A 389 -32.78 3.51 -125.34
C LYS A 389 -31.48 2.71 -125.35
N SER A 390 -30.89 2.43 -126.52
CA SER A 390 -29.58 1.76 -126.60
C SER A 390 -28.49 2.67 -126.03
N GLN A 391 -28.47 3.95 -126.37
CA GLN A 391 -27.52 4.93 -125.81
C GLN A 391 -27.72 5.14 -124.30
N GLY A 392 -28.97 5.09 -123.82
CA GLY A 392 -29.30 5.12 -122.39
C GLY A 392 -28.87 3.86 -121.64
N LEU A 393 -28.83 2.70 -122.31
CA LEU A 393 -28.27 1.47 -121.74
C LEU A 393 -26.75 1.47 -121.78
N ASP A 394 -26.14 1.94 -122.88
CA ASP A 394 -24.68 2.05 -123.01
C ASP A 394 -24.08 3.02 -121.98
N SER A 395 -24.72 4.17 -121.73
CA SER A 395 -24.28 5.11 -120.68
C SER A 395 -24.38 4.53 -119.26
N ARG A 396 -25.39 3.70 -119.01
CA ARG A 396 -25.52 2.96 -117.74
C ARG A 396 -24.49 1.86 -117.63
N LEU A 397 -24.20 1.16 -118.73
CA LEU A 397 -23.17 0.13 -118.77
C LEU A 397 -21.79 0.73 -118.53
N GLN A 398 -21.46 1.83 -119.19
CA GLN A 398 -20.22 2.59 -118.99
C GLN A 398 -20.05 3.04 -117.53
N THR A 399 -21.12 3.53 -116.90
CA THR A 399 -21.07 3.94 -115.47
C THR A 399 -20.83 2.75 -114.54
N VAL A 400 -21.32 1.56 -114.90
CA VAL A 400 -21.07 0.32 -114.14
C VAL A 400 -19.63 -0.15 -114.37
N GLU A 401 -19.13 -0.09 -115.59
CA GLU A 401 -17.75 -0.44 -115.94
C GLU A 401 -16.74 0.47 -115.22
N ASP A 402 -16.92 1.80 -115.27
CA ASP A 402 -16.05 2.76 -114.58
C ASP A 402 -16.04 2.52 -113.04
N ARG A 403 -17.16 2.05 -112.49
CA ARG A 403 -17.28 1.70 -111.06
C ARG A 403 -16.60 0.38 -110.73
N VAL A 404 -16.67 -0.61 -111.62
CA VAL A 404 -15.95 -1.88 -111.46
C VAL A 404 -14.44 -1.63 -111.53
N ASP A 405 -13.98 -0.79 -112.45
CA ASP A 405 -12.56 -0.40 -112.54
C ASP A 405 -12.09 0.36 -111.29
N ALA A 406 -12.92 1.24 -110.72
CA ALA A 406 -12.61 1.92 -109.46
C ALA A 406 -12.50 0.95 -108.27
N VAL A 407 -13.36 -0.06 -108.20
CA VAL A 407 -13.30 -1.11 -107.16
C VAL A 407 -12.09 -2.01 -107.37
N GLN A 408 -11.78 -2.38 -108.61
CA GLN A 408 -10.64 -3.23 -108.93
C GLN A 408 -9.30 -2.54 -108.61
N THR A 409 -9.19 -1.25 -108.91
CA THR A 409 -8.00 -0.45 -108.54
C THR A 409 -7.88 -0.25 -107.03
N ALA A 410 -8.97 -0.10 -106.29
CA ALA A 410 -8.95 -0.07 -104.82
C ALA A 410 -8.52 -1.43 -104.23
N SER A 411 -9.04 -2.53 -104.78
CA SER A 411 -8.67 -3.89 -104.37
C SER A 411 -7.19 -4.18 -104.63
N ALA A 412 -6.64 -3.73 -105.77
CA ALA A 412 -5.21 -3.87 -106.07
C ALA A 412 -4.35 -3.12 -105.04
N ARG A 413 -4.71 -1.88 -104.70
CA ARG A 413 -4.04 -1.09 -103.66
C ARG A 413 -4.09 -1.76 -102.28
N HIS A 414 -5.23 -2.39 -101.93
CA HIS A 414 -5.35 -3.14 -100.69
C HIS A 414 -4.48 -4.40 -100.68
N SER A 415 -4.39 -5.11 -101.81
CA SER A 415 -3.50 -6.26 -101.96
C SER A 415 -2.03 -5.87 -101.81
N GLU A 416 -1.60 -4.79 -102.48
CA GLU A 416 -0.25 -4.24 -102.36
C GLU A 416 0.07 -3.82 -100.91
N SER A 417 -0.91 -3.23 -100.20
CA SER A 417 -0.75 -2.87 -98.78
C SER A 417 -0.63 -4.09 -97.87
N LEU A 418 -1.35 -5.18 -98.15
CA LEU A 418 -1.26 -6.42 -97.39
C LEU A 418 0.08 -7.13 -97.65
N GLU A 419 0.55 -7.14 -98.89
CA GLU A 419 1.86 -7.67 -99.26
C GLU A 419 2.99 -6.86 -98.58
N ALA A 420 2.87 -5.53 -98.53
CA ALA A 420 3.82 -4.69 -97.81
C ALA A 420 3.85 -4.96 -96.30
N LEU A 421 2.69 -5.23 -95.68
CA LEU A 421 2.60 -5.61 -94.27
C LEU A 421 3.19 -6.99 -94.00
N LEU A 422 2.94 -7.96 -94.89
CA LEU A 422 3.54 -9.29 -94.81
C LEU A 422 5.07 -9.21 -94.92
N ALA A 423 5.60 -8.44 -95.88
CA ALA A 423 7.03 -8.22 -96.01
C ALA A 423 7.64 -7.56 -94.76
N LYS A 424 6.95 -6.58 -94.15
CA LYS A 424 7.37 -5.98 -92.87
C LYS A 424 7.34 -6.98 -91.72
N SER A 425 6.33 -7.84 -91.64
CA SER A 425 6.22 -8.90 -90.61
C SER A 425 7.36 -9.90 -90.73
N GLU A 426 7.68 -10.37 -91.94
CA GLU A 426 8.81 -11.28 -92.17
C GLU A 426 10.15 -10.61 -91.80
N GLU A 427 10.30 -9.32 -92.09
CA GLU A 427 11.49 -8.55 -91.68
C GLU A 427 11.60 -8.42 -90.15
N GLN A 428 10.48 -8.27 -89.44
CA GLN A 428 10.46 -8.29 -87.97
C GLN A 428 10.82 -9.67 -87.42
N GLU A 429 10.35 -10.75 -88.03
CA GLU A 429 10.69 -12.12 -87.66
C GLU A 429 12.18 -12.41 -87.87
N ARG A 430 12.75 -11.95 -89.00
CA ARG A 430 14.21 -11.99 -89.25
C ARG A 430 15.00 -11.21 -88.21
N ARG A 431 14.51 -10.04 -87.79
CA ARG A 431 15.15 -9.23 -86.73
C ARG A 431 15.05 -9.87 -85.35
N LEU A 432 13.92 -10.50 -85.02
CA LEU A 432 13.76 -11.27 -83.79
C LEU A 432 14.69 -12.48 -83.76
N ALA A 433 14.82 -13.21 -84.87
CA ALA A 433 15.77 -14.31 -84.99
C ALA A 433 17.22 -13.83 -84.82
N ALA A 434 17.61 -12.70 -85.42
CA ALA A 434 18.93 -12.10 -85.23
C ALA A 434 19.18 -11.63 -83.78
N LEU A 435 18.15 -11.12 -83.09
CA LEU A 435 18.19 -10.77 -81.67
C LEU A 435 18.34 -12.02 -80.79
N GLN A 436 17.61 -13.08 -81.11
CA GLN A 436 17.69 -14.37 -80.42
C GLN A 436 19.05 -15.03 -80.58
N GLU A 437 19.66 -14.91 -81.77
CA GLU A 437 21.04 -15.35 -82.02
C GLU A 437 22.07 -14.51 -81.24
N ARG A 438 21.90 -13.18 -81.17
CA ARG A 438 22.76 -12.32 -80.33
C ARG A 438 22.60 -12.62 -78.84
N VAL A 439 21.40 -12.89 -78.36
CA VAL A 439 21.15 -13.32 -76.97
C VAL A 439 21.74 -14.71 -76.70
N ALA A 440 21.67 -15.64 -77.65
CA ALA A 440 22.30 -16.96 -77.53
C ALA A 440 23.84 -16.87 -77.58
N SER A 441 24.40 -15.89 -78.29
CA SER A 441 25.86 -15.63 -78.34
C SER A 441 26.41 -15.01 -77.04
N LEU A 442 25.55 -14.39 -76.23
CA LEU A 442 25.84 -13.90 -74.88
C LEU A 442 25.69 -15.07 -73.87
N GLY A 443 26.63 -16.03 -73.90
CA GLY A 443 26.75 -17.07 -72.87
C GLY A 443 27.04 -16.50 -71.47
N PRO A 444 27.04 -17.32 -70.40
CA PRO A 444 27.07 -16.85 -69.01
C PRO A 444 28.48 -16.35 -68.65
N SER A 445 28.79 -15.11 -69.01
CA SER A 445 30.02 -14.42 -68.66
C SER A 445 29.67 -13.02 -68.16
N GLU A 446 29.96 -12.74 -66.89
CA GLU A 446 29.50 -11.55 -66.15
C GLU A 446 30.15 -10.22 -66.59
N ASP A 447 31.07 -10.23 -67.55
CA ASP A 447 31.86 -9.04 -67.92
C ASP A 447 31.27 -8.19 -69.07
N ASP A 448 30.19 -8.61 -69.73
CA ASP A 448 29.68 -7.91 -70.93
C ASP A 448 28.37 -7.12 -70.69
N ALA A 449 28.42 -6.17 -69.75
CA ALA A 449 27.32 -5.22 -69.48
C ALA A 449 26.99 -4.32 -70.69
N GLY A 450 27.96 -4.11 -71.59
CA GLY A 450 27.79 -3.34 -72.83
C GLY A 450 26.94 -4.08 -73.87
N GLY A 451 27.16 -5.40 -74.00
CA GLY A 451 26.33 -6.28 -74.83
C GLY A 451 24.86 -6.26 -74.42
N LEU A 452 24.59 -6.43 -73.11
CA LEU A 452 23.24 -6.43 -72.56
C LEU A 452 22.53 -5.07 -72.71
N ALA A 453 23.25 -3.96 -72.51
CA ALA A 453 22.69 -2.62 -72.72
C ALA A 453 22.31 -2.37 -74.19
N SER A 454 23.08 -2.92 -75.14
CA SER A 454 22.79 -2.83 -76.56
C SER A 454 21.59 -3.69 -76.97
N THR A 455 21.42 -4.88 -76.37
CA THR A 455 20.26 -5.75 -76.64
C THR A 455 18.97 -5.16 -76.08
N VAL A 456 18.99 -4.65 -74.84
CA VAL A 456 17.84 -3.96 -74.23
C VAL A 456 17.47 -2.70 -75.01
N ARG A 457 18.45 -1.93 -75.50
CA ARG A 457 18.18 -0.76 -76.36
C ARG A 457 17.54 -1.17 -77.69
N SER A 458 18.08 -2.18 -78.36
CA SER A 458 17.50 -2.67 -79.63
C SER A 458 16.11 -3.28 -79.45
N LEU A 459 15.83 -3.90 -78.29
CA LEU A 459 14.50 -4.38 -77.94
C LEU A 459 13.53 -3.21 -77.72
N GLY A 460 13.98 -2.14 -77.05
CA GLY A 460 13.21 -0.91 -76.89
C GLY A 460 12.89 -0.23 -78.23
N GLU A 461 13.86 -0.18 -79.15
CA GLU A 461 13.66 0.36 -80.50
C GLU A 461 12.71 -0.53 -81.34
N ALA A 462 12.84 -1.86 -81.24
CA ALA A 462 11.92 -2.80 -81.88
C ALA A 462 10.48 -2.68 -81.32
N GLN A 463 10.34 -2.47 -80.01
CA GLN A 463 9.05 -2.27 -79.35
C GLN A 463 8.38 -0.95 -79.78
N LEU A 464 9.16 0.13 -79.93
CA LEU A 464 8.64 1.41 -80.44
C LEU A 464 8.26 1.33 -81.93
N SER A 465 9.03 0.59 -82.74
CA SER A 465 8.68 0.32 -84.14
C SER A 465 7.38 -0.48 -84.26
N LEU A 466 7.23 -1.56 -83.48
CA LEU A 466 6.02 -2.37 -83.45
C LEU A 466 4.79 -1.54 -83.07
N TYR A 467 4.94 -0.64 -82.08
CA TYR A 467 3.88 0.28 -81.70
C TYR A 467 3.49 1.24 -82.84
N GLY A 468 4.48 1.74 -83.60
CA GLY A 468 4.24 2.53 -84.81
C GLY A 468 3.50 1.74 -85.90
N ASP A 469 3.90 0.49 -86.13
CA ASP A 469 3.29 -0.40 -87.12
C ASP A 469 1.83 -0.75 -86.76
N VAL A 470 1.52 -0.94 -85.47
CA VAL A 470 0.16 -1.17 -84.97
C VAL A 470 -0.74 0.05 -85.17
N GLU A 471 -0.21 1.26 -84.96
CA GLU A 471 -0.99 2.49 -85.21
C GLU A 471 -1.16 2.77 -86.71
N GLU A 472 -0.22 2.35 -87.57
CA GLU A 472 -0.39 2.37 -89.03
C GLU A 472 -1.46 1.36 -89.50
N LEU A 473 -1.46 0.14 -88.94
CA LEU A 473 -2.50 -0.86 -89.18
C LEU A 473 -3.88 -0.37 -88.73
N LYS A 474 -3.94 0.34 -87.61
CA LYS A 474 -5.19 0.91 -87.11
C LYS A 474 -5.70 2.04 -88.01
N ARG A 475 -4.82 2.83 -88.62
CA ARG A 475 -5.22 3.81 -89.66
C ARG A 475 -5.71 3.11 -90.93
N SER A 476 -5.00 2.10 -91.43
CA SER A 476 -5.42 1.39 -92.66
C SER A 476 -6.72 0.60 -92.46
N MET A 477 -6.92 -0.02 -91.29
CA MET A 477 -8.20 -0.59 -90.90
C MET A 477 -9.30 0.46 -90.68
N GLY A 478 -8.93 1.69 -90.31
CA GLY A 478 -9.83 2.83 -90.24
C GLY A 478 -10.29 3.35 -91.60
N GLU A 479 -9.55 3.08 -92.67
CA GLU A 479 -9.95 3.39 -94.05
C GLU A 479 -10.88 2.32 -94.67
N LEU A 480 -10.84 1.08 -94.17
CA LEU A 480 -11.71 -0.03 -94.55
C LEU A 480 -13.24 0.25 -94.40
N PRO A 481 -13.73 0.85 -93.30
CA PRO A 481 -15.14 1.21 -93.21
C PRO A 481 -15.54 2.27 -94.24
N SER A 482 -14.63 3.13 -94.70
CA SER A 482 -14.95 4.14 -95.73
C SER A 482 -15.17 3.52 -97.12
N THR A 483 -14.47 2.43 -97.44
CA THR A 483 -14.66 1.69 -98.71
C THR A 483 -15.90 0.80 -98.64
N VAL A 484 -16.22 0.26 -97.45
CA VAL A 484 -17.48 -0.44 -97.18
C VAL A 484 -18.68 0.52 -97.22
N GLU A 485 -18.56 1.73 -96.70
CA GLU A 485 -19.59 2.78 -96.83
C GLU A 485 -19.79 3.22 -98.29
N ALA A 486 -18.73 3.23 -99.11
CA ALA A 486 -18.84 3.48 -100.54
C ALA A 486 -19.61 2.35 -101.27
N LEU A 487 -19.36 1.09 -100.90
CA LEU A 487 -20.13 -0.09 -101.37
C LEU A 487 -21.59 -0.05 -100.88
N GLN A 488 -21.81 0.37 -99.64
CA GLN A 488 -23.15 0.50 -99.05
C GLN A 488 -23.96 1.63 -99.72
N LYS A 489 -23.33 2.75 -100.11
CA LYS A 489 -23.97 3.79 -100.94
C LYS A 489 -24.35 3.30 -102.33
N VAL A 490 -23.55 2.42 -102.94
CA VAL A 490 -23.90 1.78 -104.22
C VAL A 490 -25.11 0.85 -104.03
N GLN A 491 -25.15 0.11 -102.92
CA GLN A 491 -26.27 -0.76 -102.56
C GLN A 491 -27.56 0.02 -102.23
N GLU A 492 -27.45 1.18 -101.56
CA GLU A 492 -28.58 2.08 -101.26
C GLU A 492 -29.14 2.78 -102.51
N GLN A 493 -28.30 3.13 -103.48
CA GLN A 493 -28.75 3.64 -104.79
C GLN A 493 -29.51 2.58 -105.62
N VAL A 494 -29.17 1.30 -105.44
CA VAL A 494 -29.89 0.17 -106.05
C VAL A 494 -31.20 -0.12 -105.31
N HIS A 495 -31.22 0.03 -103.98
CA HIS A 495 -32.42 -0.20 -103.16
C HIS A 495 -33.46 0.93 -103.22
N THR A 496 -33.06 2.19 -103.40
CA THR A 496 -33.98 3.33 -103.58
C THR A 496 -34.73 3.29 -104.90
N LEU A 497 -34.25 2.54 -105.90
CA LEU A 497 -34.99 2.25 -107.13
C LEU A 497 -35.99 1.10 -106.99
N LEU A 498 -35.95 0.32 -105.90
CA LEU A 498 -36.72 -0.93 -105.77
C LEU A 498 -37.69 -1.01 -104.57
N GLY A 499 -37.72 -0.05 -103.65
CA GLY A 499 -38.53 -0.16 -102.42
C GLY A 499 -39.49 1.01 -102.18
N ARG A 500 -40.77 0.85 -102.53
CA ARG A 500 -41.88 1.67 -102.03
C ARG A 500 -42.90 0.80 -101.28
N ASP A 501 -43.02 1.11 -99.99
CA ASP A 501 -44.02 0.77 -98.96
C ASP A 501 -43.90 -0.49 -98.05
N PRO A 502 -44.24 -0.37 -96.73
CA PRO A 502 -43.82 -1.29 -95.68
C PRO A 502 -44.95 -1.88 -94.79
N ALA A 503 -44.50 -2.71 -93.83
CA ALA A 503 -45.00 -2.84 -92.44
C ALA A 503 -46.03 -3.93 -92.07
N ARG A 504 -45.41 -5.06 -91.72
CA ARG A 504 -45.63 -6.16 -90.77
C ARG A 504 -46.25 -5.84 -89.37
N ALA A 505 -47.18 -6.73 -88.98
CA ALA A 505 -47.37 -7.51 -87.73
C ALA A 505 -47.35 -6.90 -86.29
N ALA A 506 -48.29 -7.42 -85.47
CA ALA A 506 -48.23 -7.58 -84.00
C ALA A 506 -47.67 -9.01 -83.65
N PRO A 507 -47.77 -9.61 -82.42
CA PRO A 507 -47.95 -9.15 -81.01
C PRO A 507 -47.05 -9.90 -79.95
N LEU A 508 -47.01 -9.40 -78.68
CA LEU A 508 -46.85 -10.05 -77.33
C LEU A 508 -45.66 -11.02 -77.00
N PRO A 509 -45.18 -11.08 -75.72
CA PRO A 509 -45.47 -12.25 -74.84
C PRO A 509 -45.45 -12.03 -73.27
N PRO A 510 -45.71 -13.09 -72.44
CA PRO A 510 -45.76 -13.10 -70.94
C PRO A 510 -44.78 -14.10 -70.21
N GLN A 511 -44.77 -14.06 -68.85
CA GLN A 511 -44.29 -15.07 -67.82
C GLN A 511 -42.88 -14.95 -67.13
N ASP A 512 -42.65 -13.97 -66.23
CA ASP A 512 -41.40 -13.91 -65.40
C ASP A 512 -41.60 -13.56 -63.89
N PHE A 513 -42.83 -13.53 -63.37
CA PHE A 513 -43.09 -12.88 -62.06
C PHE A 513 -43.01 -13.79 -60.82
N LEU A 514 -42.99 -15.12 -60.95
CA LEU A 514 -43.11 -16.02 -59.79
C LEU A 514 -41.77 -16.36 -59.12
N ASP A 515 -40.66 -16.43 -59.87
CA ASP A 515 -39.32 -16.68 -59.33
C ASP A 515 -38.72 -15.48 -58.57
N ARG A 516 -39.25 -14.28 -58.81
CA ARG A 516 -38.83 -13.05 -58.10
C ARG A 516 -39.36 -12.93 -56.68
N LEU A 517 -40.40 -13.69 -56.32
CA LEU A 517 -41.04 -13.58 -55.00
C LEU A 517 -40.34 -14.46 -53.95
N SER A 518 -39.83 -15.63 -54.32
CA SER A 518 -39.12 -16.54 -53.43
C SER A 518 -37.72 -16.05 -53.00
N SER A 519 -37.05 -15.27 -53.85
CA SER A 519 -35.76 -14.63 -53.53
C SER A 519 -35.89 -13.47 -52.52
N LEU A 520 -37.08 -12.85 -52.43
CA LEU A 520 -37.32 -11.72 -51.52
C LEU A 520 -37.46 -12.16 -50.06
N ASP A 521 -38.08 -13.32 -49.82
CA ASP A 521 -38.28 -13.86 -48.46
C ASP A 521 -36.96 -14.34 -47.83
N ASN A 522 -36.07 -14.94 -48.62
CA ASN A 522 -34.73 -15.35 -48.15
C ASN A 522 -33.86 -14.13 -47.79
N LEU A 523 -33.98 -13.03 -48.54
CA LEU A 523 -33.27 -11.79 -48.23
C LEU A 523 -33.74 -11.17 -46.91
N LYS A 524 -35.05 -11.22 -46.64
CA LYS A 524 -35.64 -10.72 -45.39
C LYS A 524 -35.21 -11.51 -44.16
N ALA A 525 -35.06 -12.83 -44.29
CA ALA A 525 -34.53 -13.68 -43.23
C ALA A 525 -33.06 -13.34 -42.91
N SER A 526 -32.22 -13.16 -43.93
CA SER A 526 -30.82 -12.75 -43.76
C SER A 526 -30.66 -11.37 -43.11
N VAL A 527 -31.53 -10.41 -43.45
CA VAL A 527 -31.54 -9.08 -42.80
C VAL A 527 -31.90 -9.18 -41.31
N SER A 528 -32.88 -10.01 -40.97
CA SER A 528 -33.30 -10.20 -39.57
C SER A 528 -32.21 -10.87 -38.72
N GLN A 529 -31.44 -11.79 -39.32
CA GLN A 529 -30.30 -12.44 -38.67
C GLN A 529 -29.15 -11.44 -38.40
N VAL A 530 -28.82 -10.60 -39.39
CA VAL A 530 -27.79 -9.55 -39.23
C VAL A 530 -28.20 -8.54 -38.16
N GLU A 531 -29.48 -8.20 -38.05
CA GLU A 531 -29.99 -7.29 -37.01
C GLU A 531 -29.85 -7.89 -35.59
N SER A 532 -30.06 -9.20 -35.46
CA SER A 532 -29.84 -9.93 -34.20
C SER A 532 -28.35 -9.95 -33.82
N ASP A 533 -27.48 -10.26 -34.77
CA ASP A 533 -26.03 -10.32 -34.54
C ASP A 533 -25.47 -8.95 -34.16
N LEU A 534 -25.97 -7.87 -34.77
CA LEU A 534 -25.62 -6.50 -34.42
C LEU A 534 -26.00 -6.14 -32.97
N ARG A 535 -27.15 -6.61 -32.47
CA ARG A 535 -27.56 -6.42 -31.06
C ARG A 535 -26.65 -7.17 -30.10
N MET A 536 -26.23 -8.39 -30.45
CA MET A 536 -25.28 -9.15 -29.64
C MET A 536 -23.90 -8.47 -29.59
N LEU A 537 -23.42 -7.99 -30.73
CA LEU A 537 -22.18 -7.20 -30.82
C LEU A 537 -22.26 -5.93 -29.95
N ARG A 538 -23.38 -5.21 -30.00
CA ARG A 538 -23.58 -4.02 -29.15
C ARG A 538 -23.50 -4.36 -27.66
N THR A 539 -24.12 -5.46 -27.24
CA THR A 539 -24.06 -5.93 -25.85
C THR A 539 -22.66 -6.37 -25.43
N ALA A 540 -21.91 -7.00 -26.33
CA ALA A 540 -20.52 -7.38 -26.09
C ALA A 540 -19.60 -6.16 -25.98
N VAL A 541 -19.81 -5.15 -26.83
CA VAL A 541 -19.10 -3.86 -26.78
C VAL A 541 -19.42 -3.12 -25.48
N ASP A 542 -20.68 -3.03 -25.07
CA ASP A 542 -21.07 -2.42 -23.80
C ASP A 542 -20.44 -3.14 -22.59
N SER A 543 -20.37 -4.48 -22.65
CA SER A 543 -19.67 -5.28 -21.64
C SER A 543 -18.17 -4.98 -21.62
N LEU A 544 -17.53 -4.86 -22.79
CA LEU A 544 -16.11 -4.52 -22.91
C LEU A 544 -15.81 -3.11 -22.40
N VAL A 545 -16.65 -2.12 -22.73
CA VAL A 545 -16.54 -0.74 -22.20
C VAL A 545 -16.68 -0.74 -20.68
N ALA A 546 -17.61 -1.50 -20.12
CA ALA A 546 -17.74 -1.64 -18.67
C ALA A 546 -16.49 -2.29 -18.03
N TYR A 547 -15.86 -3.25 -18.70
CA TYR A 547 -14.57 -3.82 -18.26
C TYR A 547 -13.43 -2.81 -18.41
N SER A 548 -13.38 -2.01 -19.47
CA SER A 548 -12.38 -0.94 -19.64
C SER A 548 -12.46 0.10 -18.53
N VAL A 549 -13.67 0.56 -18.18
CA VAL A 549 -13.87 1.50 -17.06
C VAL A 549 -13.46 0.87 -15.72
N LYS A 550 -13.70 -0.44 -15.52
CA LYS A 550 -13.21 -1.17 -14.35
C LYS A 550 -11.69 -1.27 -14.31
N ILE A 551 -11.03 -1.50 -15.45
CA ILE A 551 -9.57 -1.54 -15.55
C ILE A 551 -9.00 -0.17 -15.20
N GLU A 552 -9.55 0.91 -15.76
CA GLU A 552 -9.15 2.29 -15.45
C GLU A 552 -9.34 2.63 -13.96
N THR A 553 -10.45 2.19 -13.37
CA THR A 553 -10.70 2.36 -11.93
C THR A 553 -9.66 1.60 -11.09
N ASN A 554 -9.31 0.38 -11.49
CA ASN A 554 -8.30 -0.41 -10.81
C ASN A 554 -6.89 0.18 -10.96
N GLU A 555 -6.57 0.75 -12.11
CA GLU A 555 -5.31 1.45 -12.38
C GLU A 555 -5.17 2.69 -11.48
N ASN A 556 -6.23 3.51 -11.36
CA ASN A 556 -6.24 4.65 -10.44
C ASN A 556 -6.05 4.24 -8.97
N ASN A 557 -6.63 3.11 -8.55
CA ASN A 557 -6.43 2.56 -7.21
C ASN A 557 -5.00 2.06 -6.99
N LEU A 558 -4.40 1.44 -8.01
CA LEU A 558 -2.99 1.02 -7.97
C LEU A 558 -2.04 2.21 -7.90
N GLU A 559 -2.30 3.27 -8.67
CA GLU A 559 -1.51 4.51 -8.61
C GLU A 559 -1.62 5.16 -7.21
N SER A 560 -2.82 5.17 -6.63
CA SER A 560 -3.04 5.66 -5.25
C SER A 560 -2.28 4.82 -4.21
N ALA A 561 -2.31 3.48 -4.34
CA ALA A 561 -1.57 2.59 -3.45
C ALA A 561 -0.05 2.75 -3.60
N ARG A 562 0.42 3.00 -4.83
CA ARG A 562 1.82 3.30 -5.12
C ARG A 562 2.26 4.60 -4.46
N GLY A 563 1.45 5.66 -4.54
CA GLY A 563 1.70 6.92 -3.83
C GLY A 563 1.86 6.73 -2.33
N LEU A 564 0.98 5.94 -1.69
CA LEU A 564 1.09 5.62 -0.26
C LEU A 564 2.36 4.83 0.09
N LEU A 565 2.81 3.93 -0.79
CA LEU A 565 4.06 3.19 -0.61
C LEU A 565 5.28 4.11 -0.72
N ASP A 566 5.27 5.07 -1.64
CA ASP A 566 6.33 6.07 -1.77
C ASP A 566 6.37 7.01 -0.55
N ASP A 567 5.22 7.41 -0.01
CA ASP A 567 5.13 8.16 1.24
C ASP A 567 5.70 7.36 2.43
N LEU A 568 5.33 6.09 2.56
CA LEU A 568 5.86 5.21 3.61
C LEU A 568 7.38 5.04 3.49
N ARG A 569 7.88 4.91 2.26
CA ARG A 569 9.32 4.82 1.98
C ARG A 569 10.03 6.11 2.39
N ASN A 570 9.47 7.26 2.05
CA ASN A 570 10.02 8.56 2.46
C ASN A 570 10.06 8.71 3.99
N ASP A 571 9.02 8.24 4.69
CA ASP A 571 8.98 8.23 6.16
C ASP A 571 10.03 7.28 6.76
N LEU A 572 10.25 6.12 6.13
CA LEU A 572 11.28 5.17 6.54
C LEU A 572 12.69 5.77 6.35
N ASP A 573 12.97 6.38 5.21
CA ASP A 573 14.24 7.06 4.93
C ASP A 573 14.47 8.21 5.92
N ARG A 574 13.41 8.97 6.24
CA ARG A 574 13.47 10.02 7.26
C ARG A 574 13.70 9.48 8.66
N LEU A 575 13.17 8.29 8.98
CA LEU A 575 13.44 7.61 10.24
C LEU A 575 14.90 7.15 10.31
N PHE A 576 15.44 6.58 9.22
CA PHE A 576 16.84 6.18 9.11
C PHE A 576 17.78 7.35 9.41
N VAL A 577 17.57 8.51 8.76
CA VAL A 577 18.38 9.71 9.02
C VAL A 577 18.29 10.17 10.48
N LYS A 578 17.11 10.06 11.12
CA LYS A 578 16.96 10.40 12.54
C LYS A 578 17.71 9.41 13.44
N VAL A 579 17.66 8.12 13.13
CA VAL A 579 18.38 7.07 13.89
C VAL A 579 19.89 7.26 13.75
N GLU A 580 20.38 7.52 12.54
CA GLU A 580 21.80 7.80 12.28
C GLU A 580 22.28 9.03 13.07
N LYS A 581 21.48 10.10 13.09
CA LYS A 581 21.77 11.31 13.88
C LYS A 581 21.73 11.09 15.41
N ILE A 582 20.97 10.11 15.88
CA ILE A 582 20.99 9.69 17.29
C ILE A 582 22.28 8.90 17.55
N HIS A 583 22.66 8.01 16.64
CA HIS A 583 23.88 7.20 16.75
C HIS A 583 25.15 8.05 16.74
N GLU A 584 25.21 9.12 15.94
CA GLU A 584 26.34 10.07 15.93
C GLU A 584 26.48 10.89 17.23
N LYS A 585 25.42 10.99 18.05
CA LYS A 585 25.41 11.78 19.28
C LYS A 585 25.69 10.98 20.55
N VAL A 586 25.67 9.65 20.46
CA VAL A 586 26.01 8.70 21.52
C VAL A 586 27.48 8.34 21.37
#